data_AF-A0A7J2IQ45-F1
#
_entry.id   AF-A0A7J2IQ45-F1
#
_cell.length_a   1.000
_cell.length_b   1.000
_cell.length_c   1.000
_cell.angle_alpha   90.00
_cell.angle_beta   90.00
_cell.angle_gamma   90.00
#
_symmetry.space_group_name_H-M   'P 1'
#
loop_
_entity.id
_entity.type
_entity.pdbx_description
1 polymer ?
#
loop_
_entity_poly.entity_id
_entity_poly.type
_entity_poly.pdbx_seq_one_letter_code
_entity_poly.pdbx_strand_id
1 'polypeptide(L)'
;MSGAKVLIGHMAGTKTSIYSDTEYFYLEDKKVEDPTVIERYGVISQDARQIYKETLEAYEKRKQKKSEQRPTEIEKKEEEREEEKVIVVKQEEEKEEEKKEIVTAERAPSEALPEVIRNAVNYSTILKDIIERQQLYVKIKDRKYVKIEGWQVLAAMLKCHAIVKSVREIKNGWEAEAEVYNMEGKLLSRAIARCTRDEKNWKDRDDYAILSMAQTRACAKAYRLAFAWILGLAGYEPLPAEEVQGE
;
A
#
# COMPACT_ATOMS: atom_id res chain seq x y z
N MET A 1 -1.13 -38.95 -4.13
CA MET A 1 -1.70 -38.95 -5.49
C MET A 1 -2.64 -37.76 -5.54
N SER A 2 -2.30 -36.71 -6.28
CA SER A 2 -3.20 -35.55 -6.43
C SER A 2 -4.49 -36.03 -7.08
N GLY A 3 -5.62 -35.85 -6.39
CA GLY A 3 -6.93 -36.20 -6.92
C GLY A 3 -7.19 -35.42 -8.21
N ALA A 4 -7.88 -36.05 -9.17
CA ALA A 4 -8.32 -35.34 -10.36
C ALA A 4 -9.20 -34.15 -9.93
N LYS A 5 -8.91 -32.95 -10.44
CA LYS A 5 -9.73 -31.76 -10.17
C LYS A 5 -11.13 -31.98 -10.71
N VAL A 6 -12.13 -31.96 -9.82
CA VAL A 6 -13.55 -32.07 -10.16
C VAL A 6 -14.16 -30.68 -10.19
N LEU A 7 -14.92 -30.37 -11.25
CA LEU A 7 -15.69 -29.13 -11.33
C LEU A 7 -16.85 -29.18 -10.31
N ILE A 8 -16.89 -28.24 -9.38
CA ILE A 8 -17.89 -28.21 -8.29
C ILE A 8 -18.86 -27.02 -8.39
N GLY A 9 -18.56 -26.01 -9.20
CA GLY A 9 -19.41 -24.83 -9.29
C GLY A 9 -18.80 -23.70 -10.12
N HIS A 10 -19.36 -22.50 -9.94
CA HIS A 10 -18.84 -21.27 -10.54
C HIS A 10 -19.00 -20.10 -9.57
N MET A 11 -18.23 -19.03 -9.78
CA MET A 11 -18.35 -17.81 -8.99
C MET A 11 -19.56 -16.99 -9.45
N ALA A 12 -20.41 -16.55 -8.51
CA ALA A 12 -21.64 -15.81 -8.78
C ALA A 12 -21.36 -14.57 -9.64
N GLY A 13 -22.17 -14.37 -10.69
CA GLY A 13 -22.04 -13.24 -11.60
C GLY A 13 -20.84 -13.32 -12.56
N THR A 14 -20.13 -14.45 -12.61
CA THR A 14 -18.98 -14.66 -13.51
C THR A 14 -19.04 -16.03 -14.19
N LYS A 15 -18.16 -16.23 -15.19
CA LYS A 15 -17.95 -17.54 -15.82
C LYS A 15 -16.82 -18.35 -15.17
N THR A 16 -16.28 -17.88 -14.04
CA THR A 16 -15.12 -18.50 -13.40
C THR A 16 -15.50 -19.82 -12.75
N SER A 17 -14.92 -20.91 -13.24
CA SER A 17 -15.18 -22.27 -12.74
C SER A 17 -14.46 -22.55 -11.42
N ILE A 18 -15.15 -23.23 -10.51
CA ILE A 18 -14.62 -23.66 -9.22
C ILE A 18 -14.36 -25.15 -9.29
N TYR A 19 -13.14 -25.55 -8.99
CA TYR A 19 -12.73 -26.96 -8.93
C TYR A 19 -12.30 -27.35 -7.51
N SER A 20 -12.39 -28.63 -7.21
CA SER A 20 -11.81 -29.23 -6.01
C SER A 20 -11.14 -30.56 -6.34
N ASP A 21 -10.00 -30.83 -5.72
CA ASP A 21 -9.34 -32.15 -5.72
C ASP A 21 -9.52 -32.89 -4.38
N THR A 22 -10.51 -32.49 -3.58
CA THR A 22 -10.80 -32.91 -2.18
C THR A 22 -9.81 -32.44 -1.13
N GLU A 23 -8.63 -31.93 -1.52
CA GLU A 23 -7.68 -31.31 -0.59
C GLU A 23 -7.73 -29.79 -0.64
N TYR A 24 -7.90 -29.22 -1.83
CA TYR A 24 -7.87 -27.78 -2.09
C TYR A 24 -8.96 -27.36 -3.07
N PHE A 25 -9.31 -26.09 -2.99
CA PHE A 25 -10.13 -25.45 -4.00
C PHE A 25 -9.27 -24.74 -5.03
N TYR A 26 -9.82 -24.62 -6.24
CA TYR A 26 -9.20 -23.92 -7.36
C TYR A 26 -10.25 -23.05 -8.05
N LEU A 27 -9.84 -21.85 -8.45
CA LEU A 27 -10.57 -21.03 -9.42
C LEU A 27 -9.84 -21.14 -10.75
N GLU A 28 -10.50 -21.70 -11.76
CA GLU A 28 -9.83 -22.21 -12.95
C GLU A 28 -8.68 -23.15 -12.52
N ASP A 29 -7.44 -22.80 -12.86
CA ASP A 29 -6.25 -23.56 -12.49
C ASP A 29 -5.53 -23.08 -11.24
N LYS A 30 -5.95 -21.95 -10.65
CA LYS A 30 -5.26 -21.33 -9.51
C LYS A 30 -5.81 -21.83 -8.19
N LYS A 31 -4.91 -22.33 -7.35
CA LYS A 31 -5.20 -22.77 -5.98
C LYS A 31 -5.72 -21.59 -5.15
N VAL A 32 -6.78 -21.83 -4.39
CA VAL A 32 -7.37 -20.87 -3.46
C VAL A 32 -6.70 -21.03 -2.10
N GLU A 33 -6.11 -19.94 -1.60
CA GLU A 33 -5.44 -19.93 -0.28
C GLU A 33 -6.44 -19.91 0.88
N ASP A 34 -7.52 -19.13 0.74
CA ASP A 34 -8.59 -18.99 1.73
C ASP A 34 -9.95 -19.30 1.07
N PRO A 35 -10.62 -20.41 1.44
CA PRO A 35 -11.89 -20.83 0.86
C PRO A 35 -13.08 -19.95 1.24
N THR A 36 -12.93 -18.98 2.15
CA THR A 36 -14.01 -18.04 2.52
C THR A 36 -14.58 -17.28 1.32
N VAL A 37 -13.77 -17.06 0.28
CA VAL A 37 -14.21 -16.45 -0.99
C VAL A 37 -15.25 -17.33 -1.73
N ILE A 38 -15.11 -18.65 -1.63
CA ILE A 38 -16.02 -19.62 -2.24
C ILE A 38 -17.29 -19.75 -1.39
N GLU A 39 -17.17 -19.74 -0.07
CA GLU A 39 -18.33 -19.75 0.82
C GLU A 39 -19.23 -18.53 0.58
N ARG A 40 -18.62 -17.36 0.35
CA ARG A 40 -19.34 -16.09 0.21
C ARG A 40 -19.92 -15.83 -1.17
N TYR A 41 -19.24 -16.31 -2.22
CA TYR A 41 -19.57 -15.95 -3.61
C TYR A 41 -19.65 -17.15 -4.56
N GLY A 42 -19.43 -18.36 -4.08
CA GLY A 42 -19.48 -19.59 -4.87
C GLY A 42 -20.90 -20.11 -5.04
N VAL A 43 -21.26 -20.43 -6.27
CA VAL A 43 -22.49 -21.17 -6.61
C VAL A 43 -22.09 -22.64 -6.82
N ILE A 44 -22.23 -23.43 -5.77
CA ILE A 44 -21.88 -24.86 -5.76
C ILE A 44 -23.05 -25.68 -6.29
N SER A 45 -22.77 -26.60 -7.23
CA SER A 45 -23.79 -27.49 -7.77
C SER A 45 -24.31 -28.44 -6.68
N GLN A 46 -25.59 -28.84 -6.78
CA GLN A 46 -26.19 -29.70 -5.75
C GLN A 46 -25.46 -31.04 -5.62
N ASP A 47 -25.03 -31.61 -6.74
CA ASP A 47 -24.33 -32.89 -6.82
C ASP A 47 -22.90 -32.82 -6.28
N ALA A 48 -22.29 -31.63 -6.26
CA ALA A 48 -20.93 -31.42 -5.75
C ALA A 48 -20.88 -30.93 -4.30
N ARG A 49 -22.01 -30.82 -3.60
CA ARG A 49 -22.06 -30.35 -2.20
C ARG A 49 -21.24 -31.21 -1.25
N GLN A 50 -21.20 -32.52 -1.50
CA GLN A 50 -20.43 -33.44 -0.66
C GLN A 50 -18.93 -33.19 -0.80
N ILE A 51 -18.44 -33.08 -2.04
CA ILE A 51 -17.05 -32.75 -2.37
C ILE A 51 -16.66 -31.39 -1.76
N TYR A 52 -17.54 -30.39 -1.87
CA TYR A 52 -17.32 -29.08 -1.26
C TYR A 52 -17.10 -29.16 0.25
N LYS A 53 -17.95 -29.90 0.97
CA LYS A 53 -17.85 -30.08 2.43
C LYS A 53 -16.55 -30.79 2.83
N GLU A 54 -16.20 -31.87 2.14
CA GLU A 54 -14.98 -32.64 2.40
C GLU A 54 -13.72 -31.77 2.22
N THR A 55 -13.71 -30.93 1.18
CA THR A 55 -12.60 -30.01 0.90
C THR A 55 -12.49 -28.93 1.98
N LEU A 56 -13.62 -28.45 2.49
CA LEU A 56 -13.67 -27.45 3.57
C LEU A 56 -13.16 -28.05 4.90
N GLU A 57 -13.55 -29.29 5.21
CA GLU A 57 -13.03 -30.02 6.38
C GLU A 57 -11.52 -30.25 6.28
N ALA A 58 -11.01 -30.58 5.09
CA ALA A 58 -9.58 -30.72 4.86
C ALA A 58 -8.83 -29.38 5.09
N TYR A 59 -9.44 -28.24 4.75
CA TYR A 59 -8.89 -26.92 5.04
C TYR A 59 -8.85 -26.63 6.54
N GLU A 60 -9.93 -26.86 7.28
CA GLU A 60 -10.00 -26.59 8.72
C GLU A 60 -9.00 -27.46 9.50
N LYS A 61 -8.86 -28.75 9.14
CA LYS A 61 -7.83 -29.64 9.73
C LYS A 61 -6.41 -29.08 9.54
N ARG A 62 -6.11 -28.52 8.36
CA ARG A 62 -4.80 -27.90 8.07
C ARG A 62 -4.60 -26.62 8.87
N LYS A 63 -5.64 -25.80 9.01
CA LYS A 63 -5.63 -24.56 9.81
C LYS A 63 -5.39 -24.86 11.29
N GLN A 64 -6.07 -25.88 11.83
CA GLN A 64 -5.91 -26.34 13.21
C GLN A 64 -4.50 -26.89 13.47
N LYS A 65 -3.97 -27.72 12.58
CA LYS A 65 -2.58 -28.21 12.67
C LYS A 65 -1.56 -27.07 12.62
N LYS A 66 -1.80 -26.05 11.78
CA LYS A 66 -0.95 -24.85 11.69
C LYS A 66 -1.09 -23.92 12.91
N SER A 67 -2.22 -23.95 13.63
CA SER A 67 -2.35 -23.24 14.91
C SER A 67 -1.72 -24.00 16.07
N GLU A 68 -1.70 -25.32 16.05
CA GLU A 68 -1.07 -26.16 17.09
C GLU A 68 0.46 -26.22 16.96
N GLN A 69 0.99 -26.12 15.73
CA GLN A 69 2.44 -26.08 15.48
C GLN A 69 3.08 -24.72 15.76
N ARG A 70 2.28 -23.63 15.76
CA ARG A 70 2.77 -22.26 15.93
C ARG A 70 3.36 -21.99 17.34
N PRO A 71 2.74 -22.44 18.45
CA PRO A 71 3.30 -22.30 19.80
C PRO A 71 4.58 -23.12 20.02
N THR A 72 4.63 -24.35 19.49
CA THR A 72 5.78 -25.26 19.67
C THR A 72 7.02 -24.82 18.89
N GLU A 73 6.85 -24.14 17.75
CA GLU A 73 7.96 -23.49 17.03
C GLU A 73 8.45 -22.21 17.72
N ILE A 74 7.59 -21.53 18.49
CA ILE A 74 7.96 -20.33 19.25
C ILE A 74 8.80 -20.71 20.47
N GLU A 75 8.39 -21.74 21.22
CA GLU A 75 9.13 -22.22 22.41
C GLU A 75 10.54 -22.69 22.05
N LYS A 76 10.70 -23.49 20.98
CA LYS A 76 12.03 -23.93 20.51
C LYS A 76 12.91 -22.78 20.02
N LYS A 77 12.31 -21.78 19.39
CA LYS A 77 13.04 -20.56 18.97
C LYS A 77 13.38 -19.66 20.15
N GLU A 78 12.66 -19.73 21.27
CA GLU A 78 12.99 -18.98 22.48
C GLU A 78 14.16 -19.62 23.24
N GLU A 79 14.21 -20.95 23.33
CA GLU A 79 15.34 -21.69 23.93
C GLU A 79 16.65 -21.45 23.14
N GLU A 80 16.63 -21.56 21.81
CA GLU A 80 17.81 -21.28 20.96
C GLU A 80 18.28 -19.80 21.09
N ARG A 81 17.35 -18.88 21.34
CA ARG A 81 17.61 -17.44 21.45
C ARG A 81 18.09 -17.02 22.84
N GLU A 82 17.80 -17.79 23.89
CA GLU A 82 18.37 -17.61 25.22
C GLU A 82 19.83 -18.08 25.28
N GLU A 83 20.15 -19.22 24.66
CA GLU A 83 21.54 -19.68 24.54
C GLU A 83 22.41 -18.70 23.74
N GLU A 84 21.86 -18.15 22.65
CA GLU A 84 22.55 -17.14 21.82
C GLU A 84 22.71 -15.80 22.56
N LYS A 85 21.73 -15.37 23.37
CA LYS A 85 21.84 -14.16 24.22
C LYS A 85 22.95 -14.26 25.27
N VAL A 86 23.12 -15.43 25.90
CA VAL A 86 24.16 -15.62 26.94
C VAL A 86 25.57 -15.51 26.34
N ILE A 87 25.75 -15.91 25.08
CA ILE A 87 27.02 -15.80 24.36
C ILE A 87 27.28 -14.35 23.93
N VAL A 88 26.24 -13.61 23.53
CA VAL A 88 26.32 -12.22 23.09
C VAL A 88 26.60 -11.24 24.24
N VAL A 89 25.98 -11.43 25.41
CA VAL A 89 26.17 -10.54 26.57
C VAL A 89 27.64 -10.47 27.02
N LYS A 90 28.38 -11.59 26.96
CA LYS A 90 29.82 -11.62 27.29
C LYS A 90 30.70 -10.90 26.27
N GLN A 91 30.24 -10.72 25.03
CA GLN A 91 30.96 -9.98 23.99
C GLN A 91 30.53 -8.50 23.92
N GLU A 92 29.39 -8.15 24.53
CA GLU A 92 28.86 -6.79 24.58
C GLU A 92 29.50 -5.95 25.71
N GLU A 93 29.87 -6.54 26.85
CA GLU A 93 30.58 -5.81 27.93
C GLU A 93 31.96 -5.26 27.49
N GLU A 94 32.67 -5.95 26.59
CA GLU A 94 33.95 -5.48 26.03
C GLU A 94 33.79 -4.39 24.95
N LYS A 95 32.61 -4.24 24.34
CA LYS A 95 32.33 -3.24 23.28
C LYS A 95 31.61 -1.98 23.79
N GLU A 96 31.11 -2.00 25.03
CA GLU A 96 30.32 -0.93 25.63
C GLU A 96 31.15 0.31 26.02
N GLU A 97 32.47 0.17 26.19
CA GLU A 97 33.38 1.32 26.40
C GLU A 97 33.64 2.13 25.12
N GLU A 98 33.55 1.53 23.93
CA GLU A 98 33.95 2.15 22.66
C GLU A 98 32.81 2.88 21.94
N LYS A 99 31.54 2.69 22.34
CA LYS A 99 30.35 3.08 21.56
C LYS A 99 29.55 4.28 22.08
N LYS A 100 29.96 4.95 23.16
CA LYS A 100 29.21 6.10 23.72
C LYS A 100 29.08 7.31 22.78
N GLU A 101 29.76 7.35 21.63
CA GLU A 101 29.87 8.60 20.86
C GLU A 101 29.00 8.72 19.60
N ILE A 102 28.28 7.68 19.10
CA ILE A 102 27.50 7.86 17.85
C ILE A 102 26.15 7.15 17.91
N VAL A 103 25.10 7.92 18.21
CA VAL A 103 23.69 7.49 18.14
C VAL A 103 23.10 7.88 16.78
N THR A 104 22.77 6.89 15.94
CA THR A 104 21.72 7.01 14.93
C THR A 104 21.09 5.62 14.70
N ALA A 105 19.80 5.52 15.00
CA ALA A 105 19.05 4.28 14.90
C ALA A 105 18.62 4.00 13.44
N GLU A 106 19.15 2.96 12.83
CA GLU A 106 18.56 2.34 11.63
C GLU A 106 17.58 1.24 12.05
N ARG A 107 16.31 1.39 11.69
CA ARG A 107 15.27 0.39 11.92
C ARG A 107 15.22 -0.53 10.70
N ALA A 108 15.60 -1.80 10.87
CA ALA A 108 15.57 -2.81 9.81
C ALA A 108 14.13 -3.05 9.26
N PRO A 109 13.96 -3.32 7.95
CA PRO A 109 12.66 -3.58 7.35
C PRO A 109 12.25 -5.05 7.55
N SER A 110 11.38 -5.35 8.52
CA SER A 110 10.93 -6.72 8.78
C SER A 110 9.57 -7.02 8.13
N GLU A 111 9.53 -8.01 7.23
CA GLU A 111 8.40 -8.91 6.88
C GLU A 111 7.04 -8.33 6.38
N ALA A 112 6.74 -7.05 6.56
CA ALA A 112 5.51 -6.39 6.08
C ALA A 112 5.49 -6.11 4.56
N LEU A 113 6.60 -6.36 3.87
CA LEU A 113 6.79 -5.97 2.47
C LEU A 113 5.82 -6.67 1.49
N PRO A 114 5.50 -7.98 1.61
CA PRO A 114 4.56 -8.64 0.71
C PRO A 114 3.11 -8.15 0.86
N GLU A 115 2.68 -7.87 2.10
CA GLU A 115 1.33 -7.42 2.40
C GLU A 115 1.13 -5.95 2.03
N VAL A 116 2.13 -5.09 2.29
CA VAL A 116 2.12 -3.69 1.87
C VAL A 116 2.00 -3.57 0.35
N ILE A 117 2.76 -4.38 -0.40
CA ILE A 117 2.67 -4.40 -1.87
C ILE A 117 1.30 -4.90 -2.33
N ARG A 118 0.77 -5.98 -1.73
CA ARG A 118 -0.57 -6.52 -2.05
C ARG A 118 -1.67 -5.47 -1.83
N ASN A 119 -1.63 -4.78 -0.69
CA ASN A 119 -2.56 -3.72 -0.36
C ASN A 119 -2.44 -2.55 -1.34
N ALA A 120 -1.22 -2.18 -1.73
CA ALA A 120 -1.00 -1.15 -2.73
C ALA A 120 -1.52 -1.53 -4.13
N VAL A 121 -1.42 -2.79 -4.55
CA VAL A 121 -2.05 -3.25 -5.80
C VAL A 121 -3.57 -3.10 -5.74
N ASN A 122 -4.19 -3.50 -4.62
CA ASN A 122 -5.63 -3.31 -4.42
C ASN A 122 -6.03 -1.82 -4.47
N TYR A 123 -5.30 -0.97 -3.73
CA TYR A 123 -5.52 0.48 -3.75
C TYR A 123 -5.31 1.07 -5.15
N SER A 124 -4.27 0.66 -5.88
CA SER A 124 -4.00 1.15 -7.23
C SER A 124 -5.14 0.83 -8.20
N THR A 125 -5.79 -0.34 -8.05
CA THR A 125 -6.92 -0.76 -8.89
C THR A 125 -8.15 0.10 -8.62
N ILE A 126 -8.51 0.28 -7.34
CA ILE A 126 -9.64 1.12 -6.93
C ILE A 126 -9.40 2.58 -7.33
N LEU A 127 -8.20 3.08 -7.04
CA LEU A 127 -7.80 4.45 -7.35
C LEU A 127 -7.85 4.72 -8.85
N LYS A 128 -7.40 3.77 -9.68
CA LYS A 128 -7.47 3.89 -11.14
C LYS A 128 -8.90 4.07 -11.62
N ASP A 129 -9.84 3.27 -11.12
CA ASP A 129 -11.26 3.38 -11.50
C ASP A 129 -11.83 4.75 -11.13
N ILE A 130 -11.54 5.27 -9.93
CA ILE A 130 -11.99 6.59 -9.49
C ILE A 130 -11.40 7.70 -10.36
N ILE A 131 -10.08 7.69 -10.59
CA ILE A 131 -9.38 8.72 -11.37
C ILE A 131 -9.89 8.75 -12.81
N GLU A 132 -10.12 7.60 -13.44
CA GLU A 132 -10.65 7.54 -14.82
C GLU A 132 -12.11 8.00 -14.88
N ARG A 133 -12.98 7.55 -13.96
CA ARG A 133 -14.40 7.94 -13.97
C ARG A 133 -14.60 9.43 -13.72
N GLN A 134 -13.81 10.00 -12.82
CA GLN A 134 -13.93 11.42 -12.42
C GLN A 134 -12.97 12.34 -13.18
N GLN A 135 -12.17 11.81 -14.11
CA GLN A 135 -11.17 12.56 -14.89
C GLN A 135 -10.23 13.40 -14.01
N LEU A 136 -9.72 12.80 -12.92
CA LEU A 136 -8.82 13.46 -11.94
C LEU A 136 -7.36 13.52 -12.42
N TYR A 137 -7.16 13.75 -13.70
CA TYR A 137 -5.85 13.81 -14.32
C TYR A 137 -5.81 14.86 -15.44
N VAL A 138 -4.60 15.19 -15.85
CA VAL A 138 -4.32 16.02 -17.03
C VAL A 138 -3.48 15.18 -17.98
N LYS A 139 -3.81 15.24 -19.27
CA LYS A 139 -2.97 14.65 -20.32
C LYS A 139 -1.97 15.70 -20.76
N ILE A 140 -0.68 15.41 -20.64
CA ILE A 140 0.41 16.23 -21.15
C ILE A 140 1.20 15.34 -22.09
N LYS A 141 1.15 15.66 -23.39
CA LYS A 141 1.53 14.73 -24.47
C LYS A 141 0.72 13.43 -24.32
N ASP A 142 1.38 12.28 -24.29
CA ASP A 142 0.75 10.96 -24.17
C ASP A 142 0.75 10.39 -22.74
N ARG A 143 1.07 11.23 -21.75
CA ARG A 143 1.20 10.82 -20.34
C ARG A 143 0.09 11.43 -19.49
N LYS A 144 -0.41 10.66 -18.51
CA LYS A 144 -1.45 11.10 -17.57
C LYS A 144 -0.83 11.47 -16.23
N TYR A 145 -0.97 12.75 -15.86
CA TYR A 145 -0.52 13.30 -14.59
C TYR A 145 -1.72 13.52 -13.69
N VAL A 146 -1.68 12.95 -12.48
CA VAL A 146 -2.82 13.00 -11.55
C VAL A 146 -2.87 14.36 -10.87
N LYS A 147 -4.07 14.95 -10.83
CA LYS A 147 -4.34 16.20 -10.11
C LYS A 147 -4.37 15.96 -8.61
N ILE A 148 -4.21 17.02 -7.81
CA ILE A 148 -4.23 16.96 -6.35
C ILE A 148 -5.42 16.19 -5.78
N GLU A 149 -6.61 16.27 -6.38
CA GLU A 149 -7.80 15.56 -5.92
C GLU A 149 -7.61 14.04 -5.99
N GLY A 150 -6.93 13.53 -7.02
CA GLY A 150 -6.58 12.11 -7.12
C GLY A 150 -5.57 11.67 -6.04
N TRP A 151 -4.61 12.54 -5.70
CA TRP A 151 -3.69 12.30 -4.59
C TRP A 151 -4.40 12.32 -3.23
N GLN A 152 -5.40 13.20 -3.05
CA GLN A 152 -6.21 13.26 -1.83
C GLN A 152 -7.08 12.02 -1.66
N VAL A 153 -7.64 11.47 -2.75
CA VAL A 153 -8.36 10.18 -2.71
C VAL A 153 -7.43 9.07 -2.24
N LEU A 154 -6.22 8.97 -2.80
CA LEU A 154 -5.23 7.99 -2.35
C LEU A 154 -4.88 8.18 -0.86
N ALA A 155 -4.63 9.42 -0.44
CA ALA A 155 -4.35 9.73 0.96
C ALA A 155 -5.51 9.31 1.89
N ALA A 156 -6.76 9.58 1.50
CA ALA A 156 -7.93 9.14 2.25
C ALA A 156 -8.02 7.62 2.37
N MET A 157 -7.74 6.88 1.28
CA MET A 157 -7.69 5.41 1.29
C MET A 157 -6.61 4.88 2.24
N LEU A 158 -5.48 5.58 2.34
CA LEU A 158 -4.38 5.29 3.25
C LEU A 158 -4.56 5.87 4.66
N LYS A 159 -5.71 6.52 4.94
CA LYS A 159 -5.98 7.21 6.20
C LYS A 159 -4.89 8.23 6.57
N CYS A 160 -4.52 9.04 5.58
CA CYS A 160 -3.53 10.10 5.68
C CYS A 160 -4.12 11.44 5.23
N HIS A 161 -3.54 12.54 5.69
CA HIS A 161 -3.94 13.89 5.28
C HIS A 161 -2.72 14.81 5.22
N ALA A 162 -2.76 15.80 4.32
CA ALA A 162 -1.75 16.83 4.22
C ALA A 162 -2.17 18.09 4.99
N ILE A 163 -1.21 18.77 5.60
CA ILE A 163 -1.39 20.06 6.26
C ILE A 163 -0.33 21.01 5.71
N VAL A 164 -0.75 22.24 5.37
CA VAL A 164 0.18 23.33 5.07
C VAL A 164 0.80 23.78 6.38
N LYS A 165 2.12 23.66 6.50
CA LYS A 165 2.87 23.95 7.72
C LYS A 165 3.30 25.41 7.80
N SER A 166 3.79 25.95 6.69
CA SER A 166 4.26 27.32 6.62
C SER A 166 4.06 27.87 5.21
N VAL A 167 3.89 29.18 5.13
CA VAL A 167 3.85 29.92 3.85
C VAL A 167 4.68 31.18 4.04
N ARG A 168 5.53 31.50 3.06
CA ARG A 168 6.28 32.75 3.05
C ARG A 168 6.29 33.37 1.65
N GLU A 169 6.23 34.69 1.63
CA GLU A 169 6.44 35.46 0.41
C GLU A 169 7.91 35.33 -0.01
N ILE A 170 8.13 35.20 -1.31
CA ILE A 170 9.45 35.17 -1.94
C ILE A 170 9.45 36.16 -3.12
N LYS A 171 10.62 36.39 -3.71
CA LYS A 171 10.71 37.23 -4.90
C LYS A 171 9.75 36.73 -5.98
N ASN A 172 8.83 37.60 -6.41
CA ASN A 172 7.83 37.34 -7.45
C ASN A 172 6.88 36.16 -7.16
N GLY A 173 6.63 35.79 -5.90
CA GLY A 173 5.67 34.72 -5.62
C GLY A 173 5.66 34.23 -4.19
N TRP A 174 5.28 32.97 -4.02
CA TRP A 174 5.09 32.35 -2.71
C TRP A 174 5.78 30.99 -2.63
N GLU A 175 6.30 30.67 -1.46
CA GLU A 175 6.75 29.34 -1.09
C GLU A 175 5.87 28.80 0.03
N ALA A 176 5.47 27.54 -0.08
CA ALA A 176 4.75 26.84 0.95
C ALA A 176 5.44 25.52 1.31
N GLU A 177 5.34 25.16 2.58
CA GLU A 177 5.76 23.89 3.13
C GLU A 177 4.52 23.09 3.54
N ALA A 178 4.48 21.81 3.22
CA ALA A 178 3.39 20.92 3.60
C ALA A 178 3.93 19.61 4.17
N GLU A 179 3.15 19.02 5.05
CA GLU A 179 3.44 17.78 5.76
C GLU A 179 2.28 16.80 5.60
N VAL A 180 2.58 15.51 5.51
CA VAL A 180 1.56 14.45 5.48
C VAL A 180 1.64 13.64 6.77
N TYR A 181 0.48 13.45 7.40
CA TYR A 181 0.34 12.70 8.64
C TYR A 181 -0.61 11.52 8.45
N ASN A 182 -0.37 10.42 9.17
CA ASN A 182 -1.38 9.37 9.36
C ASN A 182 -2.39 9.78 10.45
N MET A 183 -3.42 8.96 10.68
CA MET A 183 -4.41 9.21 11.75
C MET A 183 -3.86 9.19 13.18
N GLU A 184 -2.67 8.62 13.39
CA GLU A 184 -1.99 8.58 14.69
C GLU A 184 -1.12 9.83 14.92
N GLY A 185 -1.07 10.76 13.97
CA GLY A 185 -0.23 11.95 14.03
C GLY A 185 1.24 11.70 13.68
N LYS A 186 1.59 10.53 13.13
CA LYS A 186 2.94 10.24 12.64
C LYS A 186 3.20 10.99 11.33
N LEU A 187 4.27 11.79 11.30
CA LEU A 187 4.77 12.44 10.09
C LEU A 187 5.28 11.38 9.10
N LEU A 188 4.75 11.39 7.88
CA LEU A 188 5.14 10.47 6.81
C LEU A 188 6.03 11.12 5.77
N SER A 189 5.76 12.38 5.43
CA SER A 189 6.54 13.13 4.44
C SER A 189 6.40 14.63 4.64
N ARG A 190 7.40 15.37 4.19
CA ARG A 190 7.41 16.83 4.16
C ARG A 190 7.91 17.31 2.81
N ALA A 191 7.33 18.37 2.29
CA ALA A 191 7.73 18.94 1.01
C ALA A 191 7.59 20.46 0.98
N ILE A 192 8.46 21.07 0.19
CA ILE A 192 8.45 22.51 -0.12
C ILE A 192 8.19 22.67 -1.60
N ALA A 193 7.30 23.60 -1.94
CA ALA A 193 7.03 24.02 -3.30
C ALA A 193 6.82 25.54 -3.39
N ARG A 194 7.01 26.06 -4.60
CA ARG A 194 6.84 27.48 -4.91
C ARG A 194 5.90 27.67 -6.09
N CYS A 195 5.28 28.83 -6.15
CA CYS A 195 4.60 29.35 -7.32
C CYS A 195 5.05 30.79 -7.52
N THR A 196 5.58 31.12 -8.72
CA THR A 196 6.06 32.47 -9.03
C THR A 196 5.45 33.02 -10.32
N ARG A 197 5.45 34.34 -10.44
CA ARG A 197 5.02 35.09 -11.63
C ARG A 197 5.93 34.87 -12.84
N ASP A 198 7.10 34.27 -12.63
CA ASP A 198 8.01 33.95 -13.73
C ASP A 198 7.50 32.73 -14.53
N GLU A 199 6.53 31.99 -14.00
CA GLU A 199 5.91 30.85 -14.66
C GLU A 199 4.87 31.29 -15.68
N LYS A 200 4.88 30.63 -16.85
CA LYS A 200 4.08 31.01 -18.03
C LYS A 200 2.58 31.18 -17.72
N ASN A 201 2.01 30.32 -16.89
CA ASN A 201 0.59 30.30 -16.57
C ASN A 201 0.19 31.17 -15.35
N TRP A 202 1.18 31.76 -14.66
CA TRP A 202 1.00 32.45 -13.38
C TRP A 202 1.38 33.93 -13.39
N LYS A 203 2.05 34.40 -14.45
CA LYS A 203 2.50 35.79 -14.60
C LYS A 203 1.42 36.84 -14.29
N ASP A 204 0.25 36.67 -14.88
CA ASP A 204 -0.86 37.64 -14.82
C ASP A 204 -1.94 37.25 -13.80
N ARG A 205 -1.68 36.26 -12.94
CA ARG A 205 -2.63 35.81 -11.92
C ARG A 205 -2.62 36.71 -10.70
N ASP A 206 -3.76 36.81 -10.03
CA ASP A 206 -3.87 37.51 -8.75
C ASP A 206 -2.97 36.87 -7.70
N ASP A 207 -2.49 37.68 -6.77
CA ASP A 207 -1.51 37.24 -5.78
C ASP A 207 -2.02 36.10 -4.89
N TYR A 208 -3.29 36.17 -4.49
CA TYR A 208 -3.94 35.12 -3.71
C TYR A 208 -3.97 33.78 -4.47
N ALA A 209 -4.08 33.79 -5.80
CA ALA A 209 -4.10 32.57 -6.61
C ALA A 209 -2.71 31.94 -6.68
N ILE A 210 -1.65 32.75 -6.75
CA ILE A 210 -0.26 32.29 -6.69
C ILE A 210 0.03 31.67 -5.32
N LEU A 211 -0.39 32.34 -4.25
CA LEU A 211 -0.32 31.82 -2.88
C LEU A 211 -1.03 30.47 -2.74
N SER A 212 -2.30 30.38 -3.17
CA SER A 212 -3.07 29.14 -3.11
C SER A 212 -2.40 28.02 -3.91
N MET A 213 -1.86 28.32 -5.09
CA MET A 213 -1.16 27.32 -5.89
C MET A 213 0.13 26.83 -5.25
N ALA A 214 0.92 27.71 -4.61
CA ALA A 214 2.11 27.29 -3.89
C ALA A 214 1.76 26.25 -2.81
N GLN A 215 0.66 26.47 -2.07
CA GLN A 215 0.14 25.52 -1.08
C GLN A 215 -0.32 24.21 -1.72
N THR A 216 -1.10 24.28 -2.82
CA THR A 216 -1.55 23.08 -3.54
C THR A 216 -0.37 22.23 -4.02
N ARG A 217 0.66 22.86 -4.61
CA ARG A 217 1.89 22.19 -5.04
C ARG A 217 2.64 21.56 -3.88
N ALA A 218 2.75 22.26 -2.75
CA ALA A 218 3.43 21.72 -1.58
C ALA A 218 2.74 20.44 -1.09
N CYS A 219 1.40 20.47 -0.98
CA CYS A 219 0.61 19.29 -0.62
C CYS A 219 0.76 18.16 -1.65
N ALA A 220 0.64 18.46 -2.94
CA ALA A 220 0.80 17.48 -4.02
C ALA A 220 2.17 16.82 -3.99
N LYS A 221 3.22 17.61 -3.80
CA LYS A 221 4.61 17.13 -3.68
C LYS A 221 4.82 16.29 -2.42
N ALA A 222 4.22 16.68 -1.29
CA ALA A 222 4.30 15.89 -0.07
C ALA A 222 3.65 14.50 -0.29
N TYR A 223 2.46 14.44 -0.88
CA TYR A 223 1.84 13.17 -1.27
C TYR A 223 2.68 12.37 -2.26
N ARG A 224 3.30 13.03 -3.25
CA ARG A 224 4.25 12.38 -4.16
C ARG A 224 5.36 11.67 -3.40
N LEU A 225 6.04 12.38 -2.50
CA LEU A 225 7.17 11.81 -1.76
C LEU A 225 6.77 10.60 -0.92
N ALA A 226 5.55 10.57 -0.39
CA ALA A 226 5.05 9.44 0.38
C ALA A 226 4.53 8.27 -0.49
N PHE A 227 3.80 8.56 -1.58
CA PHE A 227 2.88 7.59 -2.18
C PHE A 227 3.00 7.42 -3.70
N ALA A 228 3.95 8.08 -4.36
CA ALA A 228 4.07 8.07 -5.83
C ALA A 228 4.12 6.67 -6.46
N TRP A 229 4.75 5.72 -5.78
CA TRP A 229 4.88 4.34 -6.24
C TRP A 229 3.51 3.64 -6.42
N ILE A 230 2.49 4.00 -5.62
CA ILE A 230 1.13 3.45 -5.74
C ILE A 230 0.45 3.99 -7.01
N LEU A 231 0.67 5.27 -7.34
CA LEU A 231 0.18 5.83 -8.61
C LEU A 231 0.91 5.25 -9.83
N GLY A 232 2.21 4.96 -9.68
CA GLY A 232 2.97 4.22 -10.68
C GLY A 232 2.36 2.83 -10.95
N LEU A 233 1.98 2.09 -9.89
CA LEU A 233 1.28 0.81 -10.03
C LEU A 233 -0.08 0.94 -10.74
N ALA A 234 -0.78 2.07 -10.58
CA ALA A 234 -2.03 2.36 -11.28
C ALA A 234 -1.84 2.73 -12.77
N GLY A 235 -0.60 2.95 -13.22
CA GLY A 235 -0.25 3.30 -14.59
C GLY A 235 -0.28 4.81 -14.89
N TYR A 236 -0.14 5.64 -13.85
CA TYR A 236 -0.03 7.09 -13.99
C TYR A 236 1.42 7.54 -13.83
N GLU A 237 1.70 8.76 -14.29
CA GLU A 237 2.97 9.40 -13.97
C GLU A 237 3.06 9.67 -12.45
N PRO A 238 4.21 9.38 -11.82
CA PRO A 238 4.39 9.60 -10.38
C PRO A 238 4.49 11.08 -10.00
N LEU A 239 4.56 11.98 -10.99
CA LEU A 239 4.64 13.43 -10.79
C LEU A 239 3.21 14.03 -10.78
N PRO A 240 2.82 14.84 -9.78
CA PRO A 240 1.54 15.54 -9.80
C PRO A 240 1.41 16.50 -10.98
N ALA A 241 0.17 16.70 -11.45
CA ALA A 241 -0.11 17.64 -12.52
C ALA A 241 0.35 19.07 -12.18
N GLU A 242 0.21 19.47 -10.92
CA GLU A 242 0.55 20.81 -10.42
C GLU A 242 2.06 21.11 -10.50
N GLU A 243 2.91 20.07 -10.50
CA GLU A 243 4.36 20.22 -10.67
C GLU A 243 4.78 20.32 -12.15
N VAL A 244 3.91 19.97 -13.11
CA VAL A 244 4.23 19.98 -14.56
C VAL A 244 3.60 21.16 -15.29
N GLN A 245 2.41 21.59 -14.87
CA GLN A 245 1.68 22.69 -15.52
C GLN A 245 2.30 24.07 -15.29
N GLY A 246 3.38 24.18 -14.50
CA GLY A 246 4.10 25.42 -14.22
C GLY A 246 5.28 25.74 -15.15
N GLU A 247 5.74 24.77 -15.95
CA GLU A 247 6.85 24.95 -16.90
C GLU A 247 6.42 25.60 -18.22
#